data_AF-A0A7W0QP86-F1
#
_entry.id   AF-A0A7W0QP86-F1
#
_cell.length_a   1.000
_cell.length_b   1.000
_cell.length_c   1.000
_cell.angle_alpha   90.00
_cell.angle_beta   90.00
_cell.angle_gamma   90.00
#
_symmetry.space_group_name_H-M   'P 1'
#
loop_
_entity.id
_entity.type
_entity.pdbx_description
1 polymer ?
#
loop_
_entity_poly.entity_id
_entity_poly.type
_entity_poly.pdbx_seq_one_letter_code
_entity_poly.pdbx_strand_id
1 'polypeptide(L)'
;MNRPRAARGLLSVLLLLLAAMPSCNRGVDPVVALEPVDVVTGWYDSGLVEGNMNKLVPSITLKLRNKSGAPLRSVQINAIFKRVNEPEMWGEHYGWAVQRDALAPGAATRELVMRSGLGYTGDEPRLQMLKNREFVDAKVEIFLKRGSRVWAKLAEFPIERQLLTQ
;
A
#
# COMPACT_ATOMS: atom_id res chain seq x y z
N MET A 1 27.70 -50.77 -71.01
CA MET A 1 26.35 -51.05 -70.49
C MET A 1 26.06 -50.05 -69.39
N ASN A 2 24.94 -49.32 -69.48
CA ASN A 2 24.73 -48.00 -68.85
C ASN A 2 23.38 -47.97 -68.10
N ARG A 3 23.34 -47.26 -66.94
CA ARG A 3 22.19 -46.84 -66.07
C ARG A 3 21.78 -47.77 -64.89
N PRO A 4 21.21 -47.24 -63.77
CA PRO A 4 20.66 -45.88 -63.56
C PRO A 4 21.14 -45.10 -62.32
N ARG A 5 20.69 -43.83 -62.29
CA ARG A 5 20.95 -42.72 -61.38
C ARG A 5 20.06 -42.74 -60.11
N ALA A 6 20.62 -42.19 -59.03
CA ALA A 6 20.04 -41.27 -58.03
C ALA A 6 18.76 -41.61 -57.25
N ALA A 7 18.88 -41.56 -55.91
CA ALA A 7 17.90 -40.98 -54.98
C ALA A 7 18.66 -40.54 -53.71
N ARG A 8 19.04 -39.27 -53.56
CA ARG A 8 18.31 -38.25 -52.77
C ARG A 8 17.80 -38.77 -51.43
N GLY A 9 18.61 -38.62 -50.38
CA GLY A 9 18.15 -38.52 -49.01
C GLY A 9 18.72 -37.25 -48.39
N LEU A 10 18.05 -36.11 -48.57
CA LEU A 10 18.27 -34.94 -47.73
C LEU A 10 17.88 -35.34 -46.30
N LEU A 11 18.85 -35.47 -45.41
CA LEU A 11 18.56 -35.61 -43.99
C LEU A 11 18.29 -34.20 -43.45
N SER A 12 17.00 -33.85 -43.38
CA SER A 12 16.51 -32.56 -42.89
C SER A 12 16.96 -32.31 -41.45
N VAL A 13 17.84 -31.32 -41.28
CA VAL A 13 18.10 -30.67 -39.99
C VAL A 13 16.87 -29.82 -39.67
N LEU A 14 16.12 -30.20 -38.63
CA LEU A 14 15.17 -29.28 -37.99
C LEU A 14 15.26 -29.45 -36.47
N LEU A 15 16.28 -28.81 -35.88
CA LEU A 15 16.37 -28.61 -34.44
C LEU A 15 15.29 -27.58 -34.04
N LEU A 16 14.15 -28.04 -33.54
CA LEU A 16 13.18 -27.21 -32.84
C LEU A 16 13.73 -26.89 -31.44
N LEU A 17 14.62 -25.89 -31.37
CA LEU A 17 14.95 -25.18 -30.14
C LEU A 17 13.71 -24.38 -29.72
N LEU A 18 12.82 -24.98 -28.94
CA LEU A 18 11.82 -24.25 -28.16
C LEU A 18 12.60 -23.40 -27.15
N ALA A 19 12.81 -22.14 -27.48
CA ALA A 19 13.28 -21.15 -26.53
C ALA A 19 12.23 -21.02 -25.42
N ALA A 20 12.47 -21.67 -24.28
CA ALA A 20 11.76 -21.37 -23.05
C ALA A 20 12.15 -19.93 -22.67
N MET A 21 11.36 -18.95 -23.13
CA MET A 21 11.47 -17.61 -22.60
C MET A 21 11.05 -17.71 -21.12
N PRO A 22 11.92 -17.41 -20.14
CA PRO A 22 11.43 -17.11 -18.83
C PRO A 22 10.54 -15.89 -19.01
N SER A 23 9.23 -16.10 -19.00
CA SER A 23 8.27 -15.06 -18.67
C SER A 23 8.62 -14.68 -17.23
N CYS A 24 9.62 -13.82 -17.07
CA CYS A 24 9.75 -12.96 -15.93
C CYS A 24 8.47 -12.15 -15.95
N ASN A 25 7.44 -12.67 -15.27
CA ASN A 25 6.24 -11.94 -14.92
C ASN A 25 6.70 -10.85 -13.95
N ARG A 26 7.35 -9.80 -14.48
CA ARG A 26 7.65 -8.57 -13.76
C ARG A 26 6.29 -7.93 -13.54
N GLY A 27 5.56 -8.42 -12.54
CA GLY A 27 4.28 -7.84 -12.19
C GLY A 27 4.47 -6.33 -11.99
N VAL A 28 3.44 -5.56 -12.28
CA VAL A 28 3.46 -4.09 -12.21
C VAL A 28 3.88 -3.62 -10.80
N ASP A 29 4.73 -2.60 -10.69
CA ASP A 29 5.06 -2.02 -9.40
C ASP A 29 3.81 -1.41 -8.75
N PRO A 30 3.42 -1.83 -7.53
CA PRO A 30 2.24 -1.26 -6.86
C PRO A 30 2.34 0.25 -6.62
N VAL A 31 3.54 0.82 -6.38
CA VAL A 31 3.70 2.26 -6.15
C VAL A 31 3.46 3.06 -7.43
N VAL A 32 3.83 2.51 -8.58
CA VAL A 32 3.55 3.14 -9.88
C VAL A 32 2.10 2.94 -10.29
N ALA A 33 1.50 1.79 -9.94
CA ALA A 33 0.19 1.38 -10.41
C ALA A 33 -0.99 1.86 -9.58
N LEU A 34 -0.76 2.18 -8.31
CA LEU A 34 -1.81 2.62 -7.38
C LEU A 34 -1.67 4.11 -7.10
N GLU A 35 -2.81 4.76 -6.89
CA GLU A 35 -2.86 6.13 -6.40
C GLU A 35 -3.88 6.26 -5.26
N PRO A 36 -3.56 7.02 -4.21
CA PRO A 36 -4.53 7.37 -3.17
C PRO A 36 -5.68 8.21 -3.73
N VAL A 37 -6.91 7.86 -3.37
CA VAL A 37 -8.12 8.63 -3.64
C VAL A 37 -8.99 8.65 -2.37
N ASP A 38 -9.92 9.61 -2.29
CA ASP A 38 -10.84 9.78 -1.14
C ASP A 38 -10.10 9.84 0.20
N VAL A 39 -8.98 10.59 0.26
CA VAL A 39 -8.12 10.67 1.44
C VAL A 39 -8.74 11.56 2.50
N VAL A 40 -8.90 11.03 3.71
CA VAL A 40 -9.32 11.75 4.91
C VAL A 40 -8.31 11.45 6.02
N THR A 41 -7.81 12.48 6.70
CA THR A 41 -6.90 12.33 7.84
C THR A 41 -7.46 13.04 9.06
N GLY A 42 -7.06 12.58 10.24
CA GLY A 42 -7.44 13.24 11.48
C GLY A 42 -7.12 12.42 12.71
N TRP A 43 -7.76 12.79 13.81
CA TRP A 43 -7.57 12.19 15.13
C TRP A 43 -8.80 11.38 15.50
N TYR A 44 -8.64 10.07 15.56
CA TYR A 44 -9.71 9.15 15.94
C TYR A 44 -9.78 9.02 17.46
N ASP A 45 -10.99 9.05 17.98
CA ASP A 45 -11.28 8.78 19.39
C ASP A 45 -11.21 7.29 19.69
N SER A 46 -10.13 6.87 20.37
CA SER A 46 -9.92 5.49 20.80
C SER A 46 -10.60 5.15 22.13
N GLY A 47 -11.42 6.06 22.67
CA GLY A 47 -12.14 5.88 23.93
C GLY A 47 -11.30 6.27 25.15
N LEU A 48 -11.63 5.65 26.29
CA LEU A 48 -10.98 5.88 27.57
C LEU A 48 -9.90 4.85 27.83
N VAL A 49 -8.78 5.30 28.42
CA VAL A 49 -7.71 4.44 28.93
C VAL A 49 -7.64 4.48 30.45
N GLU A 50 -6.68 3.77 31.04
CA GLU A 50 -6.43 3.78 32.48
C GLU A 50 -6.36 5.21 33.04
N GLY A 51 -6.99 5.41 34.21
CA GLY A 51 -7.15 6.75 34.80
C GLY A 51 -8.27 7.59 34.18
N ASN A 52 -9.17 6.99 33.38
CA ASN A 52 -10.33 7.66 32.76
C ASN A 52 -9.93 8.80 31.81
N MET A 53 -8.76 8.70 31.20
CA MET A 53 -8.27 9.68 30.23
C MET A 53 -8.79 9.38 28.82
N ASN A 54 -9.18 10.41 28.09
CA ASN A 54 -9.49 10.32 26.67
C ASN A 54 -8.24 9.99 25.87
N LYS A 55 -8.37 9.16 24.84
CA LYS A 55 -7.27 8.82 23.92
C LYS A 55 -7.61 9.20 22.49
N LEU A 56 -6.75 10.02 21.89
CA LEU A 56 -6.80 10.38 20.47
C LEU A 56 -5.62 9.78 19.73
N VAL A 57 -5.89 9.09 18.62
CA VAL A 57 -4.84 8.47 17.77
C VAL A 57 -4.87 9.05 16.36
N PRO A 58 -3.71 9.37 15.75
CA PRO A 58 -3.67 9.82 14.37
C PRO A 58 -4.13 8.69 13.45
N SER A 59 -4.92 9.06 12.45
CA SER A 59 -5.61 8.12 11.58
C SER A 59 -5.73 8.67 10.16
N ILE A 60 -5.77 7.75 9.21
CA ILE A 60 -6.01 8.04 7.80
C ILE A 60 -6.97 6.99 7.23
N THR A 61 -7.96 7.48 6.49
CA THR A 61 -8.86 6.67 5.66
C THR A 61 -8.63 7.04 4.21
N LEU A 62 -8.45 6.05 3.34
CA LEU A 62 -8.29 6.27 1.90
C LEU A 62 -8.75 5.05 1.10
N LYS A 63 -8.86 5.22 -0.21
CA LYS A 63 -8.91 4.11 -1.17
C LYS A 63 -7.69 4.16 -2.07
N LEU A 64 -7.33 3.02 -2.66
CA LEU A 64 -6.31 2.97 -3.70
C LEU A 64 -6.96 2.64 -5.04
N ARG A 65 -6.78 3.49 -6.04
CA ARG A 65 -7.24 3.26 -7.41
C ARG A 65 -6.12 2.65 -8.25
N ASN A 66 -6.41 1.58 -8.98
CA ASN A 66 -5.49 1.00 -9.96
C ASN A 66 -5.53 1.82 -11.25
N LYS A 67 -4.50 2.63 -11.49
CA LYS A 67 -4.34 3.41 -12.73
C LYS A 67 -3.57 2.68 -13.82
N SER A 68 -3.11 1.46 -13.57
CA SER A 68 -2.42 0.65 -14.57
C SER A 68 -3.40 -0.11 -15.48
N GLY A 69 -2.91 -0.56 -16.64
CA GLY A 69 -3.68 -1.40 -17.57
C GLY A 69 -3.73 -2.89 -17.17
N ALA A 70 -3.19 -3.28 -16.00
CA ALA A 70 -3.15 -4.68 -15.57
C ALA A 70 -3.79 -4.88 -14.19
N PRO A 71 -4.39 -6.05 -13.92
CA PRO A 71 -4.92 -6.35 -12.60
C PRO A 71 -3.81 -6.46 -11.55
N LEU A 72 -4.08 -5.98 -10.34
CA LEU A 72 -3.16 -6.08 -9.19
C LEU A 72 -3.70 -7.07 -8.16
N ARG A 73 -2.81 -7.84 -7.54
CA ARG A 73 -3.13 -8.77 -6.44
C ARG A 73 -2.04 -8.70 -5.37
N SER A 74 -2.39 -9.11 -4.16
CA SER A 74 -1.46 -9.35 -3.05
C SER A 74 -0.57 -8.14 -2.72
N VAL A 75 -1.18 -6.96 -2.65
CA VAL A 75 -0.51 -5.72 -2.25
C VAL A 75 -0.74 -5.48 -0.76
N GLN A 76 0.36 -5.44 -0.03
CA GLN A 76 0.42 -5.07 1.38
C GLN A 76 0.60 -3.56 1.51
N ILE A 77 0.10 -3.01 2.61
CA ILE A 77 0.18 -1.59 2.95
C ILE A 77 0.72 -1.43 4.37
N ASN A 78 1.59 -0.45 4.55
CA ASN A 78 2.05 0.00 5.87
C ASN A 78 1.90 1.52 5.95
N ALA A 79 1.22 2.01 6.98
CA ALA A 79 1.12 3.41 7.32
C ALA A 79 2.02 3.70 8.51
N ILE A 80 3.03 4.54 8.31
CA ILE A 80 3.99 4.95 9.34
C ILE A 80 3.63 6.35 9.79
N PHE A 81 3.21 6.49 11.05
CA PHE A 81 2.89 7.76 11.67
C PHE A 81 4.11 8.34 12.37
N LYS A 82 4.34 9.64 12.19
CA LYS A 82 5.44 10.39 12.79
C LYS A 82 4.92 11.73 13.32
N ARG A 83 5.55 12.25 14.36
CA ARG A 83 5.35 13.64 14.78
C ARG A 83 6.12 14.55 13.82
N VAL A 84 5.57 15.71 13.45
CA VAL A 84 6.13 16.55 12.37
C VAL A 84 7.57 17.01 12.65
N ASN A 85 7.95 17.13 13.93
CA ASN A 85 9.28 17.58 14.35
C ASN A 85 10.23 16.43 14.72
N GLU A 86 9.85 15.19 14.43
CA GLU A 86 10.61 13.99 14.82
C GLU A 86 10.77 13.06 13.61
N PRO A 87 12.01 12.68 13.24
CA PRO A 87 12.23 11.77 12.13
C PRO A 87 11.83 10.32 12.44
N GLU A 88 11.79 9.94 13.73
CA GLU A 88 11.50 8.59 14.18
C GLU A 88 10.05 8.18 13.91
N MET A 89 9.87 6.88 13.65
CA MET A 89 8.54 6.28 13.66
C MET A 89 7.94 6.42 15.06
N TRP A 90 6.76 7.03 15.13
CA TRP A 90 5.99 7.12 16.37
C TRP A 90 5.00 5.96 16.49
N GLY A 91 4.32 5.60 15.41
CA GLY A 91 3.39 4.48 15.39
C GLY A 91 3.20 3.92 13.98
N GLU A 92 2.56 2.77 13.87
CA GLU A 92 2.32 2.14 12.57
C GLU A 92 0.98 1.42 12.49
N HIS A 93 0.57 1.15 11.25
CA HIS A 93 -0.51 0.24 10.92
C HIS A 93 -0.14 -0.57 9.68
N TYR A 94 -0.21 -1.89 9.78
CA TYR A 94 0.11 -2.79 8.68
C TYR A 94 -1.08 -3.68 8.31
N GLY A 95 -1.26 -3.92 7.00
CA GLY A 95 -2.32 -4.78 6.49
C GLY A 95 -2.24 -5.05 4.99
N TRP A 96 -3.39 -5.41 4.43
CA TRP A 96 -3.55 -5.65 2.99
C TRP A 96 -4.36 -4.53 2.34
N ALA A 97 -3.81 -3.93 1.29
CA ALA A 97 -4.55 -3.05 0.39
C ALA A 97 -5.33 -3.84 -0.65
N VAL A 98 -4.70 -4.87 -1.23
CA VAL A 98 -5.32 -5.78 -2.20
C VAL A 98 -4.97 -7.21 -1.81
N GLN A 99 -5.99 -8.05 -1.58
CA GLN A 99 -5.79 -9.43 -1.12
C GLN A 99 -5.67 -10.41 -2.31
N ARG A 100 -6.44 -11.51 -2.28
CA ARG A 100 -6.43 -12.53 -3.33
C ARG A 100 -7.17 -12.06 -4.56
N ASP A 101 -8.30 -11.38 -4.39
CA ASP A 101 -9.09 -10.87 -5.52
C ASP A 101 -8.36 -9.73 -6.21
N ALA A 102 -8.33 -9.78 -7.54
CA ALA A 102 -7.64 -8.77 -8.32
C ALA A 102 -8.38 -7.46 -8.25
N LEU A 103 -7.64 -6.40 -7.97
CA LEU A 103 -8.07 -5.05 -8.27
C LEU A 103 -7.90 -4.81 -9.77
N ALA A 104 -9.02 -4.80 -10.48
CA ALA A 104 -9.06 -4.58 -11.93
C ALA A 104 -8.51 -3.18 -12.32
N PRO A 105 -8.06 -2.99 -13.57
CA PRO A 105 -7.74 -1.67 -14.10
C PRO A 105 -8.89 -0.67 -13.88
N GLY A 106 -8.57 0.54 -13.43
CA GLY A 106 -9.53 1.60 -13.12
C GLY A 106 -10.31 1.43 -11.82
N ALA A 107 -10.33 0.24 -11.22
CA ALA A 107 -11.06 -0.03 -9.98
C ALA A 107 -10.35 0.56 -8.76
N ALA A 108 -11.14 0.86 -7.72
CA ALA A 108 -10.65 1.28 -6.41
C ALA A 108 -10.88 0.18 -5.36
N THR A 109 -10.01 0.12 -4.36
CA THR A 109 -10.23 -0.72 -3.18
C THR A 109 -11.48 -0.28 -2.42
N ARG A 110 -11.95 -1.14 -1.51
CA ARG A 110 -12.74 -0.67 -0.37
C ARG A 110 -11.94 0.34 0.46
N GLU A 111 -12.61 1.04 1.36
CA GLU A 111 -11.96 1.93 2.30
C GLU A 111 -10.94 1.19 3.16
N LEU A 112 -9.75 1.78 3.23
CA LEU A 112 -8.63 1.35 4.04
C LEU A 112 -8.53 2.32 5.21
N VAL A 113 -8.94 1.88 6.40
CA VAL A 113 -8.85 2.65 7.64
C VAL A 113 -7.58 2.22 8.36
N MET A 114 -6.64 3.14 8.51
CA MET A 114 -5.35 2.90 9.15
C MET A 114 -5.22 3.84 10.33
N ARG A 115 -5.07 3.27 11.52
CA ARG A 115 -4.99 3.99 12.79
C ARG A 115 -3.70 3.62 13.49
N SER A 116 -3.00 4.60 14.04
CA SER A 116 -1.84 4.34 14.89
C SER A 116 -2.28 3.65 16.20
N GLY A 117 -1.47 2.73 16.70
CA GLY A 117 -1.64 2.19 18.06
C GLY A 117 -1.29 3.19 19.17
N LEU A 118 -0.47 4.20 18.82
CA LEU A 118 0.02 5.25 19.69
C LEU A 118 -0.65 6.59 19.37
N GLY A 119 -0.78 7.44 20.39
CA GLY A 119 -1.52 8.69 20.31
C GLY A 119 -1.35 9.51 21.59
N TYR A 120 -2.18 10.53 21.75
CA TYR A 120 -2.19 11.37 22.95
C TYR A 120 -3.32 10.98 23.90
N THR A 121 -3.07 11.18 25.18
CA THR A 121 -4.04 10.98 26.25
C THR A 121 -4.23 12.28 27.02
N GLY A 122 -5.42 12.53 27.54
CA GLY A 122 -5.71 13.69 28.36
C GLY A 122 -7.03 13.54 29.12
N ASP A 123 -7.15 14.23 30.25
CA ASP A 123 -8.38 14.35 31.03
C ASP A 123 -9.34 15.42 30.47
N GLU A 124 -8.81 16.35 29.66
CA GLU A 124 -9.58 17.35 28.91
C GLU A 124 -10.55 16.74 27.88
N PRO A 125 -11.66 17.42 27.53
CA PRO A 125 -12.49 17.05 26.40
C PRO A 125 -11.70 16.92 25.08
N ARG A 126 -12.06 15.95 24.24
CA ARG A 126 -11.36 15.60 22.98
C ARG A 126 -11.03 16.79 22.07
N LEU A 127 -12.01 17.67 21.84
CA LEU A 127 -11.81 18.86 21.00
C LEU A 127 -10.88 19.91 21.65
N GLN A 128 -10.78 19.93 22.98
CA GLN A 128 -9.85 20.80 23.70
C GLN A 128 -8.42 20.24 23.63
N MET A 129 -8.26 18.91 23.71
CA MET A 129 -6.94 18.28 23.52
C MET A 129 -6.30 18.71 22.20
N LEU A 130 -7.05 18.73 21.09
CA LEU A 130 -6.53 19.15 19.76
C LEU A 130 -6.07 20.62 19.70
N LYS A 131 -6.58 21.46 20.62
CA LYS A 131 -6.23 22.88 20.73
C LYS A 131 -5.08 23.12 21.71
N ASN A 132 -4.66 22.10 22.47
CA ASN A 132 -3.59 22.22 23.43
C ASN A 132 -2.28 22.57 22.71
N ARG A 133 -1.50 23.49 23.30
CA ARG A 133 -0.20 23.93 22.74
C ARG A 133 0.85 22.81 22.74
N GLU A 134 0.72 21.84 23.65
CA GLU A 134 1.60 20.68 23.77
C GLU A 134 1.21 19.58 22.76
N PHE A 135 0.08 19.75 22.08
CA PHE A 135 -0.37 18.85 21.04
C PHE A 135 0.50 18.99 19.79
N VAL A 136 1.42 18.04 19.60
CA VAL A 136 2.32 18.03 18.43
C VAL A 136 1.64 17.35 17.26
N ASP A 137 1.62 18.05 16.12
CA ASP A 137 1.06 17.54 14.86
C ASP A 137 1.76 16.28 14.38
N ALA A 138 1.01 15.46 13.65
CA ALA A 138 1.49 14.23 13.07
C ALA A 138 1.38 14.26 11.54
N LYS A 139 2.13 13.37 10.92
CA LYS A 139 2.04 13.04 9.49
C LYS A 139 2.08 11.53 9.34
N VAL A 140 1.58 11.06 8.20
CA VAL A 140 1.59 9.63 7.85
C VAL A 140 2.27 9.42 6.52
N GLU A 141 3.17 8.44 6.48
CA GLU A 141 3.82 7.96 5.27
C GLU A 141 3.25 6.59 4.91
N ILE A 142 2.71 6.47 3.69
CA ILE A 142 2.10 5.24 3.18
C ILE A 142 3.12 4.50 2.34
N PHE A 143 3.32 3.23 2.65
CA PHE A 143 4.21 2.32 1.93
C PHE A 143 3.43 1.14 1.38
N LEU A 144 3.85 0.66 0.21
CA LEU A 144 3.31 -0.53 -0.41
C LEU A 144 4.39 -1.58 -0.63
N LYS A 145 3.97 -2.84 -0.59
CA LYS A 145 4.81 -3.99 -0.90
C LYS A 145 4.01 -5.05 -1.64
N ARG A 146 4.63 -5.72 -2.61
CA ARG A 146 4.07 -6.91 -3.26
C ARG A 146 5.09 -8.05 -3.29
N GLY A 147 4.70 -9.21 -2.78
CA GLY A 147 5.56 -10.39 -2.70
C GLY A 147 6.78 -10.13 -1.80
N SER A 148 7.95 -10.62 -2.20
CA SER A 148 9.21 -10.47 -1.46
C SER A 148 9.92 -9.12 -1.64
N ARG A 149 9.31 -8.17 -2.36
CA ARG A 149 9.91 -6.83 -2.60
C ARG A 149 10.05 -6.05 -1.29
N VAL A 150 10.94 -5.07 -1.27
CA VAL A 150 11.06 -4.11 -0.17
C VAL A 150 9.84 -3.18 -0.14
N TRP A 151 9.57 -2.60 1.02
CA TRP A 151 8.59 -1.53 1.16
C TRP A 151 9.03 -0.31 0.35
N ALA A 152 8.11 0.25 -0.43
CA ALA A 152 8.35 1.46 -1.21
C ALA A 152 7.29 2.50 -0.86
N LYS A 153 7.70 3.75 -0.68
CA LYS A 153 6.83 4.86 -0.31
C LYS A 153 5.90 5.21 -1.47
N LEU A 154 4.61 5.26 -1.18
CA LEU A 154 3.55 5.68 -2.10
C LEU A 154 3.28 7.18 -1.96
N ALA A 155 3.02 7.63 -0.74
CA ALA A 155 2.56 9.00 -0.47
C ALA A 155 2.84 9.41 0.97
N GLU A 156 2.73 10.71 1.25
CA GLU A 156 2.77 11.29 2.58
C GLU A 156 1.61 12.29 2.73
N PHE A 157 0.97 12.28 3.90
CA PHE A 157 -0.14 13.20 4.21
C PHE A 157 0.05 13.80 5.61
N PRO A 158 -0.24 15.11 5.80
CA PRO A 158 -0.39 15.66 7.14
C PRO A 158 -1.62 15.03 7.82
N ILE A 159 -1.59 14.90 9.14
CA ILE A 159 -2.77 14.56 9.93
C ILE A 159 -3.48 15.84 10.33
N GLU A 160 -4.65 16.09 9.75
CA GLU A 160 -5.42 17.29 10.04
C GLU A 160 -5.87 17.32 11.51
N ARG A 161 -5.86 18.51 12.14
CA ARG A 161 -6.36 18.72 13.50
C ARG A 161 -7.89 18.72 13.55
N GLN A 162 -8.49 17.60 13.18
CA GLN A 162 -9.93 17.37 13.27
C GLN A 162 -10.22 16.05 13.97
N LEU A 163 -11.35 16.00 14.66
CA LEU A 163 -11.82 14.78 15.30
C LEU A 163 -12.54 13.91 14.26
N LEU A 164 -12.11 12.65 14.15
CA LEU A 164 -12.78 11.64 13.35
C LEU A 164 -13.72 10.84 14.26
N THR A 165 -14.98 10.74 13.84
CA THR A 165 -16.03 10.05 14.59
C THR A 165 -16.34 8.65 14.06
N GLN A 166 -15.74 8.27 12.91
CA GLN A 166 -15.90 6.99 12.24
C GLN A 166 -14.59 6.53 11.61
#